data_AF-A0A968WU24-F1
#
_entry.id   AF-A0A968WU24-F1
#
_cell.length_a   1.000
_cell.length_b   1.000
_cell.length_c   1.000
_cell.angle_alpha   90.00
_cell.angle_beta   90.00
_cell.angle_gamma   90.00
#
_symmetry.space_group_name_H-M   'P 1'
#
loop_
_entity.id
_entity.type
_entity.pdbx_description
1 polymer ?
#
loop_
_entity_poly.entity_id
_entity_poly.type
_entity_poly.pdbx_seq_one_letter_code
_entity_poly.pdbx_strand_id
1 'polypeptide(L)'
;MSLLKSAATVGGLTLVSRLLGFVRDQLIAFTVGTGPVAEAFFVAQRLPNLFRALFAEGAFNNAFVPQFARMAEGEGQEKAFGFARDTLSVLFTWMLIFCALAMIFMPWLMPLLAPGFSGDEAKLSL
;
A
#
# COMPACT_ATOMS: atom_id res chain seq x y z
N MET A 1 3.00 -0.37 -32.03
CA MET A 1 1.61 0.05 -31.70
C MET A 1 1.55 1.57 -31.72
N SER A 2 0.52 2.19 -32.31
CA SER A 2 0.46 3.66 -32.35
C SER A 2 0.33 4.25 -30.95
N LEU A 3 1.00 5.37 -30.68
CA LEU A 3 0.97 6.06 -29.39
C LEU A 3 -0.46 6.38 -28.94
N LEU A 4 -1.33 6.72 -29.90
CA LEU A 4 -2.76 6.97 -29.68
C LEU A 4 -3.49 5.75 -29.10
N LYS A 5 -3.20 4.54 -29.61
CA LYS A 5 -3.78 3.30 -29.08
C LYS A 5 -3.32 3.04 -27.65
N SER A 6 -2.03 3.23 -27.37
CA SER A 6 -1.45 3.00 -26.04
C SER A 6 -1.97 4.01 -25.01
N ALA A 7 -2.07 5.30 -25.38
CA ALA A 7 -2.65 6.34 -24.54
C ALA A 7 -4.13 6.08 -24.24
N ALA A 8 -4.91 5.66 -25.24
CA ALA A 8 -6.31 5.30 -25.05
C ALA A 8 -6.48 4.09 -24.13
N THR A 9 -5.63 3.07 -24.24
CA THR A 9 -5.67 1.89 -23.37
C THR A 9 -5.33 2.24 -21.92
N VAL A 10 -4.21 2.93 -21.67
CA VAL A 10 -3.80 3.29 -20.30
C VAL A 10 -4.78 4.29 -19.68
N GLY A 11 -5.24 5.28 -20.45
CA GLY A 11 -6.25 6.24 -20.01
C GLY A 11 -7.58 5.59 -19.68
N GLY A 12 -8.04 4.66 -20.52
CA GLY A 12 -9.26 3.87 -20.29
C GLY A 12 -9.15 3.03 -19.01
N LEU A 13 -8.06 2.29 -18.84
CA LEU A 13 -7.82 1.51 -17.62
C LEU A 13 -7.74 2.39 -16.36
N THR A 14 -7.13 3.58 -16.47
CA THR A 14 -7.07 4.55 -15.37
C THR A 14 -8.47 5.06 -15.00
N LEU A 15 -9.31 5.36 -15.99
CA LEU A 15 -10.69 5.83 -15.75
C LEU A 15 -11.53 4.74 -15.09
N VAL A 16 -11.43 3.49 -15.56
CA VAL A 16 -12.10 2.34 -14.93
C VAL A 16 -11.64 2.18 -13.48
N SER A 17 -10.34 2.26 -13.20
CA SER A 17 -9.81 2.17 -11.84
C SER A 17 -10.36 3.28 -10.92
N ARG A 18 -10.47 4.52 -11.44
CA ARG A 18 -11.06 5.65 -10.70
C ARG A 18 -12.54 5.47 -10.41
N LEU A 19 -13.31 4.98 -11.39
CA LEU A 19 -14.73 4.69 -11.20
C LEU A 19 -14.94 3.57 -10.18
N LEU A 20 -14.14 2.51 -10.23
CA LEU A 20 -14.18 1.44 -9.23
C LEU A 20 -13.80 1.94 -7.83
N GLY A 21 -12.80 2.83 -7.73
CA GLY A 21 -12.45 3.49 -6.48
C GLY A 21 -13.60 4.34 -5.92
N PHE A 22 -14.28 5.12 -6.77
CA PHE A 22 -15.45 5.90 -6.38
C PHE A 22 -16.60 5.01 -5.89
N VAL A 23 -16.90 3.93 -6.62
CA VAL A 23 -17.93 2.97 -6.22
C VAL A 23 -17.58 2.31 -4.88
N ARG A 24 -16.31 1.94 -4.66
CA ARG A 24 -15.83 1.44 -3.36
C ARG A 24 -16.10 2.45 -2.25
N ASP A 25 -15.75 3.72 -2.45
CA ASP A 25 -15.92 4.75 -1.43
C ASP A 25 -17.41 4.99 -1.12
N GLN A 26 -18.27 4.93 -2.14
CA GLN A 26 -19.72 4.99 -1.97
C GLN A 26 -20.27 3.78 -1.19
N LEU A 27 -19.77 2.57 -1.47
CA LEU A 27 -20.17 1.36 -0.75
C LEU A 27 -19.70 1.40 0.71
N ILE A 28 -18.50 1.91 0.98
CA ILE A 28 -18.00 2.10 2.36
C ILE A 28 -18.89 3.12 3.08
N ALA A 29 -19.19 4.26 2.46
CA ALA A 29 -20.08 5.25 3.06
C ALA A 29 -21.50 4.71 3.31
N PHE A 30 -22.01 3.83 2.44
CA PHE A 30 -23.32 3.19 2.62
C PHE A 30 -23.33 2.13 3.73
N THR A 31 -22.28 1.32 3.83
CA THR A 31 -22.21 0.19 4.78
C THR A 31 -21.66 0.56 6.15
N VAL A 32 -20.65 1.42 6.20
CA VAL A 32 -19.96 1.86 7.42
C VAL A 32 -20.50 3.21 7.92
N GLY A 33 -21.08 4.02 7.04
CA GLY A 33 -21.57 5.36 7.37
C GLY A 33 -20.46 6.42 7.42
N THR A 34 -20.74 7.52 8.12
CA THR A 34 -19.82 8.66 8.31
C THR A 34 -19.47 8.89 9.80
N GLY A 35 -19.78 7.92 10.66
CA GLY A 35 -19.57 8.01 12.10
C GLY A 35 -18.15 7.60 12.56
N PRO A 36 -17.95 7.43 13.87
CA PRO A 36 -16.64 7.10 14.45
C PRO A 36 -15.99 5.82 13.91
N VAL A 37 -16.80 4.81 13.51
CA VAL A 37 -16.31 3.58 12.88
C VAL A 37 -15.66 3.87 11.53
N ALA A 38 -16.24 4.77 10.73
CA ALA A 38 -15.66 5.18 9.45
C ALA A 38 -14.34 5.93 9.66
N GLU A 39 -14.27 6.82 10.66
CA GLU A 39 -13.03 7.50 11.03
C GLU A 39 -11.94 6.51 11.44
N ALA A 40 -12.27 5.53 12.29
CA ALA A 40 -11.33 4.49 12.71
C ALA A 40 -10.85 3.63 11.54
N PHE A 41 -11.75 3.26 10.62
CA PHE A 41 -11.42 2.51 9.40
C PHE A 41 -10.41 3.26 8.53
N PHE A 42 -10.63 4.55 8.26
CA PHE A 42 -9.71 5.34 7.46
C PHE A 42 -8.38 5.61 8.17
N VAL A 43 -8.39 5.80 9.49
CA VAL A 43 -7.17 5.93 10.30
C VAL A 43 -6.34 4.64 10.25
N ALA A 44 -6.98 3.47 10.42
CA ALA A 44 -6.31 2.18 10.36
C ALA A 44 -5.57 1.97 9.04
N GLN A 45 -6.11 2.48 7.93
CA GLN A 45 -5.49 2.40 6.61
C GLN A 45 -4.32 3.38 6.40
N ARG A 46 -4.13 4.40 7.24
CA ARG A 46 -3.05 5.38 7.04
C ARG A 46 -1.67 4.78 7.24
N LEU A 47 -1.47 4.02 8.32
CA LEU A 47 -0.17 3.47 8.66
C LEU A 47 0.35 2.50 7.59
N PRO A 48 -0.44 1.50 7.13
CA PRO A 48 0.00 0.63 6.04
C PRO A 48 0.26 1.40 4.74
N ASN A 49 -0.60 2.37 4.40
CA ASN A 49 -0.43 3.14 3.17
C ASN A 49 0.79 4.04 3.19
N LEU A 50 1.12 4.64 4.33
CA LEU A 50 2.34 5.42 4.51
C LEU A 50 3.58 4.53 4.29
N PHE A 51 3.60 3.36 4.91
CA PHE A 51 4.71 2.42 4.75
C PHE A 51 4.87 1.98 3.29
N ARG A 52 3.77 1.62 2.64
CA ARG A 52 3.73 1.25 1.21
C ARG A 52 4.29 2.37 0.33
N ALA A 53 3.91 3.62 0.59
CA ALA A 53 4.38 4.77 -0.17
C ALA A 53 5.90 4.99 0.01
N LEU A 54 6.40 4.90 1.24
CA LEU A 54 7.82 5.14 1.56
C LEU A 54 8.74 4.03 1.03
N PHE A 55 8.39 2.78 1.31
CA PHE A 55 9.29 1.65 1.05
C PHE A 55 9.03 1.00 -0.31
N ALA A 56 7.78 0.79 -0.70
CA ALA A 56 7.45 0.01 -1.89
C ALA A 56 7.36 0.87 -3.17
N GLU A 57 6.62 1.98 -3.15
CA GLU A 57 6.43 2.83 -4.34
C GLU A 57 7.69 3.63 -4.70
N GLY A 58 8.44 4.11 -3.69
CA GLY A 58 9.64 4.93 -3.89
C GLY A 58 10.94 4.12 -3.89
N ALA A 59 11.45 3.81 -2.70
CA ALA A 59 12.81 3.30 -2.53
C ALA A 59 13.03 1.93 -3.19
N PHE A 60 12.11 0.99 -2.98
CA PHE A 60 12.20 -0.35 -3.54
C PHE A 60 12.13 -0.33 -5.06
N ASN A 61 11.11 0.31 -5.65
CA ASN A 61 10.91 0.33 -7.10
C ASN A 61 12.12 0.95 -7.83
N ASN A 62 12.67 2.05 -7.30
CA ASN A 62 13.83 2.74 -7.87
C ASN A 62 15.11 1.90 -7.83
N ALA A 63 15.30 1.05 -6.81
CA ALA A 63 16.49 0.20 -6.70
C ALA A 63 16.30 -1.15 -7.42
N PHE A 64 15.13 -1.77 -7.29
CA PHE A 64 14.84 -3.11 -7.76
C PHE A 64 14.69 -3.18 -9.27
N VAL A 65 13.86 -2.33 -9.88
CA VAL A 65 13.53 -2.44 -11.31
C VAL A 65 14.75 -2.28 -12.22
N PRO A 66 15.62 -1.27 -12.04
CA PRO A 66 16.82 -1.13 -12.88
C PRO A 66 17.79 -2.30 -12.71
N GLN A 67 17.94 -2.82 -11.49
CA GLN A 67 18.83 -3.94 -11.20
C GLN A 67 18.29 -5.24 -11.82
N PHE A 68 16.99 -5.50 -11.68
CA PHE A 68 16.32 -6.64 -12.29
C PHE A 68 16.41 -6.59 -13.81
N ALA A 69 16.15 -5.44 -14.43
CA ALA A 69 16.24 -5.27 -15.88
C ALA A 69 17.65 -5.54 -16.40
N ARG A 70 18.68 -5.00 -15.75
CA ARG A 70 20.09 -5.27 -16.08
C ARG A 70 20.44 -6.75 -16.02
N MET A 71 20.00 -7.45 -14.98
CA MET A 71 20.22 -8.89 -14.85
C MET A 71 19.46 -9.69 -15.91
N ALA A 72 18.22 -9.30 -16.19
CA ALA A 72 17.38 -9.98 -17.18
C ALA A 72 17.95 -9.87 -18.60
N GLU A 73 18.52 -8.71 -18.94
CA GLU A 73 19.13 -8.45 -20.25
C GLU A 73 20.56 -9.01 -20.37
N GLY A 74 21.39 -8.88 -19.33
CA GLY A 74 22.82 -9.23 -19.40
C GLY A 74 23.17 -10.63 -18.90
N GLU A 75 22.52 -11.09 -17.85
CA GLU A 75 22.88 -12.33 -17.15
C GLU A 75 21.89 -13.48 -17.36
N GLY A 76 20.79 -13.21 -18.06
CA GLY A 76 19.74 -14.18 -18.37
C GLY A 76 18.59 -14.18 -17.37
N GLN A 77 17.44 -14.66 -17.84
CA GLN A 77 16.18 -14.66 -17.10
C GLN A 77 16.27 -15.41 -15.76
N GLU A 78 16.99 -16.53 -15.71
CA GLU A 78 17.07 -17.38 -14.50
C GLU A 78 17.70 -16.64 -13.33
N LYS A 79 18.82 -15.93 -13.56
CA LYS A 79 19.49 -15.13 -12.53
C LYS A 79 18.65 -13.95 -12.07
N ALA A 80 17.97 -13.26 -13.00
CA ALA A 80 17.07 -12.17 -12.66
C ALA A 80 15.92 -12.64 -11.77
N PHE A 81 15.31 -13.78 -12.10
CA PHE A 81 14.27 -14.39 -11.28
C PHE A 81 14.80 -14.91 -9.93
N GLY A 82 16.03 -15.42 -9.87
CA GLY A 82 16.71 -15.75 -8.61
C GLY A 82 16.81 -14.53 -7.69
N PHE A 83 17.35 -13.42 -8.21
CA PHE A 83 17.42 -12.14 -7.50
C PHE A 83 16.05 -11.64 -7.03
N ALA A 84 15.03 -11.74 -7.89
CA ALA A 84 13.66 -11.37 -7.51
C ALA A 84 13.12 -12.24 -6.37
N ARG A 85 13.40 -13.54 -6.38
CA ARG A 85 12.98 -14.50 -5.34
C ARG A 85 13.65 -14.18 -4.00
N ASP A 86 14.95 -13.92 -4.01
CA ASP A 86 15.71 -13.58 -2.81
C ASP A 86 15.23 -12.24 -2.23
N THR A 87 15.06 -11.25 -3.11
CA THR A 87 14.54 -9.93 -2.73
C THR A 87 13.14 -10.03 -2.11
N LEU A 88 12.24 -10.80 -2.75
CA LEU A 88 10.90 -11.01 -2.23
C LEU A 88 10.91 -11.72 -0.88
N SER A 89 11.79 -12.71 -0.68
CA SER A 89 11.91 -13.45 0.57
C SER A 89 12.37 -12.56 1.73
N VAL A 90 13.36 -11.70 1.48
CA VAL A 90 13.83 -10.71 2.45
C VAL A 90 12.74 -9.68 2.75
N LEU A 91 12.10 -9.12 1.72
CA LEU A 91 11.03 -8.13 1.88
C LEU A 91 9.84 -8.71 2.66
N PHE A 92 9.44 -9.94 2.34
CA PHE A 92 8.35 -10.64 3.03
C PHE A 92 8.67 -10.86 4.51
N THR A 93 9.86 -11.38 4.81
CA THR A 93 10.31 -11.63 6.19
C THR A 93 10.38 -10.33 6.99
N TRP A 94 10.94 -9.27 6.40
CA TRP A 94 11.00 -7.95 7.02
C TRP A 94 9.60 -7.38 7.26
N MET A 95 8.70 -7.47 6.27
CA MET A 95 7.33 -6.97 6.39
C MET A 95 6.54 -7.72 7.47
N LEU A 96 6.73 -9.03 7.61
CA LEU A 96 6.13 -9.81 8.69
C LEU A 96 6.59 -9.33 10.07
N ILE A 97 7.89 -9.16 10.25
CA ILE A 97 8.47 -8.67 11.51
C ILE A 97 7.96 -7.25 11.80
N PHE A 98 8.00 -6.37 10.79
CA PHE A 98 7.52 -5.01 10.92
C PHE A 98 6.04 -4.94 11.30
N CYS A 99 5.18 -5.72 10.63
CA CYS A 99 3.76 -5.80 10.97
C CYS A 99 3.55 -6.32 12.39
N ALA A 100 4.27 -7.35 12.82
CA ALA A 100 4.19 -7.89 14.17
C ALA A 100 4.59 -6.84 15.22
N LEU A 101 5.70 -6.13 15.00
CA LEU A 101 6.14 -5.05 15.88
C LEU A 101 5.13 -3.90 15.88
N ALA A 102 4.64 -3.47 14.72
CA ALA A 102 3.65 -2.41 14.62
C ALA A 102 2.39 -2.76 15.42
N MET A 103 1.89 -3.99 15.31
CA MET A 103 0.74 -4.49 16.11
C MET A 103 1.01 -4.42 17.61
N ILE A 104 2.18 -4.88 18.07
CA ILE A 104 2.56 -4.82 19.49
C ILE A 104 2.66 -3.36 19.97
N PHE A 105 3.23 -2.48 19.15
CA PHE A 105 3.46 -1.08 19.50
C PHE A 105 2.29 -0.13 19.16
N MET A 106 1.15 -0.65 18.68
CA MET A 106 -0.02 0.16 18.34
C MET A 106 -0.48 1.12 19.46
N PRO A 107 -0.48 0.75 20.76
CA PRO A 107 -0.89 1.66 21.82
C PRO A 107 -0.08 2.96 21.86
N TRP A 108 1.20 2.91 21.50
CA TRP A 108 2.08 4.07 21.44
C TRP A 108 2.06 4.77 20.07
N LEU A 109 1.78 4.01 18.99
CA LEU A 109 1.67 4.57 17.64
C LEU A 109 0.35 5.32 17.40
N MET A 110 -0.75 4.87 18.02
CA MET A 110 -2.08 5.46 17.84
C MET A 110 -2.15 6.96 18.17
N PRO A 111 -1.63 7.45 19.30
CA PRO A 111 -1.61 8.89 19.60
C PRO A 111 -0.85 9.73 18.57
N LEU A 112 0.17 9.16 17.92
CA LEU A 112 0.95 9.84 16.87
C LEU A 112 0.18 9.88 15.53
N LEU A 113 -0.50 8.78 15.18
CA LEU A 113 -1.20 8.63 13.89
C LEU A 113 -2.57 9.28 13.89
N ALA A 114 -3.22 9.34 15.06
CA ALA A 114 -4.55 9.87 15.27
C ALA A 114 -4.66 10.55 16.65
N PRO A 115 -4.01 11.71 16.86
CA PRO A 115 -4.07 12.44 18.12
C PRO A 115 -5.51 12.86 18.52
N GLY A 116 -6.42 12.96 17.55
CA GLY A 116 -7.84 13.23 17.79
C GLY A 116 -8.64 12.07 18.39
N PHE A 117 -8.06 10.87 18.52
CA PHE A 117 -8.68 9.70 19.17
C PHE A 117 -8.27 9.54 20.64
N SER A 118 -7.29 10.31 21.12
CA SER A 118 -6.63 10.11 22.42
C SER A 118 -7.42 10.64 23.64
N GLY A 119 -8.58 11.27 23.43
CA GLY A 119 -9.35 11.93 24.50
C GLY A 119 -10.83 11.61 24.52
N ASP A 120 -11.29 10.65 23.73
CA ASP A 120 -12.70 10.30 23.59
C ASP A 120 -12.86 8.79 23.88
N GLU A 121 -13.01 8.43 25.15
CA GLU A 121 -13.17 7.03 25.61
C GLU A 121 -14.28 6.29 24.84
N ALA A 122 -15.30 7.02 24.37
CA ALA A 122 -16.40 6.50 23.55
C ALA A 122 -15.98 6.07 22.13
N LYS A 123 -14.87 6.58 21.58
CA LYS A 123 -14.34 6.19 20.26
C LYS A 123 -13.38 5.00 20.33
N LEU A 124 -12.81 4.72 21.50
CA LEU A 124 -11.94 3.57 21.75
C LEU A 124 -12.72 2.32 22.17
N SER A 125 -13.97 2.48 22.63
CA SER A 125 -14.82 1.40 23.15
C SER A 125 -15.85 0.85 22.15
N LEU A 126 -15.75 1.18 20.86
CA LEU A 126 -16.59 0.64 19.79
C LEU A 126 -16.16 -0.76 19.36
#